data_AF-C8PPN8-F1
#
_entry.id   AF-C8PPN8-F1
#
_cell.length_a   1.000
_cell.length_b   1.000
_cell.length_c   1.000
_cell.angle_alpha   90.00
_cell.angle_beta   90.00
_cell.angle_gamma   90.00
#
_symmetry.space_group_name_H-M   'P 1'
#
loop_
_entity.id
_entity.type
_entity.pdbx_description
1 polymer ?
#
loop_
_entity_poly.entity_id
_entity_poly.type
_entity_poly.pdbx_seq_one_letter_code
_entity_poly.pdbx_strand_id
1 'polypeptide(L)' 'MLIGEYDYDTDIAVQRKESFEIGLAEGEARGEARGRSEGSRQAKLETARILKQLGDSVQKIAQATGLSQAEVEAIKS' A
#
# COMPACT_ATOMS: atom_id res chain seq x y z
N MET A 1 5.61 15.87 54.24
CA MET A 1 5.00 15.20 53.08
C MET A 1 5.43 15.98 51.85
N LEU A 2 6.48 15.54 51.15
CA LEU A 2 6.89 16.18 49.90
C LEU A 2 5.91 15.70 48.83
N ILE A 3 4.95 16.53 48.48
CA ILE A 3 4.11 16.30 47.31
C ILE A 3 5.01 16.75 46.16
N GLY A 4 5.71 15.81 45.53
CA GLY A 4 6.49 16.10 44.33
C GLY A 4 5.55 16.79 43.34
N GLU A 5 5.92 18.00 42.90
CA GLU A 5 5.17 18.72 41.88
C GLU A 5 5.12 17.83 40.65
N TYR A 6 3.96 17.18 40.46
CA TYR A 6 3.72 16.34 39.31
C TYR A 6 3.58 17.28 38.12
N ASP A 7 4.60 17.33 37.27
CA ASP A 7 4.69 18.26 36.14
C ASP A 7 3.78 17.77 35.00
N TYR A 8 2.49 18.01 35.17
CA TYR A 8 1.44 17.71 34.20
C TYR A 8 1.70 18.31 32.82
N ASP A 9 2.40 19.45 32.75
CA ASP A 9 2.70 20.13 31.49
C ASP A 9 3.74 19.33 30.69
N THR A 10 4.75 18.78 31.37
CA THR A 10 5.74 17.89 30.74
C THR A 10 5.11 16.56 30.29
N ASP A 11 4.24 15.94 31.10
CA ASP A 11 3.54 14.71 30.73
C ASP A 11 2.63 14.88 29.49
N ILE A 12 1.91 16.00 29.39
CA ILE A 12 1.05 16.29 28.23
C ILE A 12 1.88 16.56 26.97
N ALA A 13 3.03 17.22 27.09
CA ALA A 13 3.92 17.46 25.96
C ALA A 13 4.53 16.16 25.42
N VAL A 14 4.95 15.25 26.32
CA VAL A 14 5.47 13.93 25.96
C VAL A 14 4.39 13.09 25.26
N GLN A 15 3.19 12.98 25.85
CA GLN A 15 2.09 12.21 25.23
C GLN A 15 1.69 12.72 23.85
N ARG A 16 1.68 14.05 23.63
CA ARG A 16 1.37 14.64 22.31
C ARG A 16 2.44 14.30 21.28
N LYS A 17 3.72 14.34 21.68
CA LYS A 17 4.83 13.99 20.82
C LYS A 17 4.77 12.52 20.43
N GLU A 18 4.58 11.62 21.40
CA GLU A 18 4.42 10.19 21.15
C GLU A 18 3.21 9.89 20.25
N SER A 19 2.07 10.54 20.52
CA SER A 19 0.85 10.37 19.71
C SER A 19 1.05 10.86 18.27
N PHE A 20 1.80 11.94 18.07
CA PHE A 20 2.13 12.46 16.74
C PHE A 20 3.08 11.52 16.00
N GLU A 21 4.11 11.00 16.67
CA GLU A 21 5.07 10.05 16.09
C GLU A 21 4.39 8.73 15.70
N ILE A 22 3.50 8.20 16.55
CA ILE A 22 2.71 7.00 16.23
C ILE A 22 1.78 7.27 15.04
N GLY A 23 1.07 8.40 15.03
CA GLY A 23 0.17 8.75 13.94
C GLY A 23 0.89 8.92 12.59
N LEU A 24 2.08 9.50 12.60
CA LEU A 24 2.92 9.63 11.40
C LEU A 24 3.39 8.24 10.92
N ALA A 25 3.92 7.41 11.82
CA ALA A 25 4.39 6.08 11.48
C ALA A 25 3.27 5.16 10.94
N GLU A 26 2.08 5.20 11.54
CA GLU A 26 0.90 4.50 11.02
C GLU A 26 0.48 5.04 9.64
N GLY A 27 0.52 6.36 9.45
CA GLY A 27 0.21 7.01 8.18
C GLY A 27 1.14 6.58 7.06
N GLU A 28 2.45 6.59 7.30
CA GLU A 28 3.47 6.14 6.35
C GLU A 28 3.32 4.65 6.03
N ALA A 29 3.17 3.80 7.05
CA ALA A 29 3.01 2.35 6.85
C ALA A 29 1.76 2.02 6.00
N ARG A 30 0.62 2.68 6.27
CA ARG A 30 -0.60 2.52 5.47
C ARG A 30 -0.42 3.04 4.05
N GLY A 31 0.24 4.19 3.91
CA GLY A 31 0.56 4.80 2.61
C GLY A 31 1.44 3.90 1.75
N GLU A 32 2.52 3.37 2.30
CA GLU A 32 3.41 2.43 1.60
C GLU A 32 2.69 1.15 1.21
N ALA A 33 1.91 0.55 2.12
CA ALA A 33 1.19 -0.69 1.84
C ALA A 33 0.21 -0.51 0.67
N ARG A 34 -0.53 0.60 0.67
CA ARG A 34 -1.45 0.94 -0.42
C ARG A 34 -0.71 1.21 -1.73
N GLY A 35 0.34 2.03 -1.69
CA GLY A 35 1.14 2.37 -2.88
C GLY A 35 1.80 1.14 -3.51
N ARG A 36 2.36 0.24 -2.72
CA ARG A 36 2.92 -1.04 -3.21
C ARG A 36 1.86 -1.92 -3.86
N SER A 37 0.68 -2.03 -3.25
CA SER A 37 -0.42 -2.84 -3.78
C SER A 37 -0.95 -2.29 -5.12
N GLU A 38 -1.21 -0.98 -5.18
CA GLU A 38 -1.71 -0.31 -6.38
C GLU A 38 -0.67 -0.37 -7.52
N GLY A 39 0.61 -0.10 -7.22
CA GLY A 39 1.70 -0.19 -8.19
C GLY A 39 1.90 -1.61 -8.74
N SER A 40 1.89 -2.63 -7.86
CA SER A 40 1.99 -4.03 -8.27
C SER A 40 0.85 -4.44 -9.20
N ARG A 41 -0.38 -4.01 -8.91
CA ARG A 41 -1.54 -4.29 -9.76
C ARG A 41 -1.46 -3.59 -11.10
N GLN A 42 -1.04 -2.32 -11.13
CA GLN A 42 -0.86 -1.57 -12.38
C GLN A 42 0.18 -2.22 -13.29
N ALA A 43 1.33 -2.62 -12.74
CA ALA A 43 2.39 -3.29 -13.51
C ALA A 43 1.92 -4.62 -14.12
N LYS A 44 1.12 -5.41 -13.39
CA LYS A 44 0.51 -6.65 -13.92
C LYS A 44 -0.45 -6.38 -15.08
N LEU A 45 -1.30 -5.36 -14.96
CA LEU A 45 -2.25 -4.98 -16.01
C LEU A 45 -1.54 -4.46 -17.27
N GLU A 46 -0.49 -3.66 -17.11
CA GLU A 46 0.32 -3.17 -18.22
C GLU A 46 1.04 -4.31 -18.94
N THR A 47 1.67 -5.21 -18.18
CA THR A 47 2.31 -6.41 -18.73
C THR A 47 1.30 -7.25 -19.50
N ALA A 48 0.11 -7.49 -18.93
CA ALA A 48 -0.92 -8.27 -19.59
C ALA A 48 -1.45 -7.61 -20.87
N ARG A 49 -1.55 -6.28 -20.92
CA ARG A 49 -1.93 -5.53 -22.13
C ARG A 49 -0.88 -5.71 -23.23
N ILE A 50 0.40 -5.56 -22.92
CA ILE A 50 1.49 -5.73 -23.89
C ILE A 50 1.47 -7.15 -24.46
N LEU A 51 1.40 -8.17 -23.62
CA LEU A 51 1.37 -9.57 -24.08
C LEU A 51 0.13 -9.86 -24.96
N LYS A 52 -1.03 -9.27 -24.62
CA LYS A 52 -2.25 -9.38 -25.44
C LYS A 52 -2.08 -8.74 -26.81
N GLN A 53 -1.41 -7.58 -26.89
CA GLN A 53 -1.10 -6.90 -28.14
C GLN A 53 -0.07 -7.67 -28.98
N LEU A 54 0.84 -8.40 -28.34
CA LEU A 54 1.79 -9.30 -29.02
C LEU A 54 1.13 -10.60 -29.53
N GLY A 55 -0.15 -10.84 -29.21
CA GLY A 55 -0.90 -12.01 -29.67
C GLY A 55 -0.73 -13.25 -28.80
N ASP A 56 -0.20 -13.12 -27.57
CA ASP A 56 -0.15 -14.25 -26.63
C ASP A 56 -1.56 -14.68 -26.19
N SER A 57 -1.71 -15.98 -25.89
CA SER A 57 -2.99 -16.52 -25.44
C SER A 57 -3.35 -16.03 -24.03
N VAL A 58 -4.64 -15.87 -23.76
CA VAL A 58 -5.18 -15.46 -22.45
C VAL A 58 -4.62 -16.32 -21.30
N GLN A 59 -4.50 -17.64 -21.52
CA GLN A 59 -3.93 -18.56 -20.53
C GLN A 59 -2.46 -18.25 -20.21
N LYS A 60 -1.63 -18.00 -21.22
CA LYS A 60 -0.22 -17.68 -21.03
C LYS A 60 -0.05 -16.34 -20.33
N ILE A 61 -0.88 -15.35 -20.67
CA ILE A 61 -0.88 -14.03 -20.03
C ILE A 61 -1.30 -14.13 -18.56
N ALA A 62 -2.35 -14.89 -18.26
CA ALA A 62 -2.80 -15.13 -16.89
C ALA A 62 -1.69 -15.79 -16.05
N GLN A 63 -1.00 -16.78 -16.61
CA GLN A 63 0.14 -17.44 -15.95
C GLN A 63 1.31 -16.48 -15.72
N ALA A 64 1.66 -15.63 -16.70
CA ALA A 64 2.80 -14.72 -16.63
C ALA A 64 2.57 -13.55 -15.66
N THR A 65 1.33 -13.06 -15.55
CA THR A 65 0.99 -11.88 -14.74
C THR A 65 0.35 -12.21 -13.40
N GLY A 66 -0.09 -13.46 -13.21
CA GLY A 66 -0.86 -13.89 -12.05
C GLY A 66 -2.26 -13.25 -11.96
N LEU A 67 -2.76 -12.71 -13.08
CA LEU A 67 -4.14 -12.25 -13.21
C LEU A 67 -5.05 -13.44 -13.54
N SER A 68 -6.34 -13.32 -13.21
CA SER A 68 -7.34 -14.27 -13.67
C SER A 68 -7.57 -14.16 -15.18
N GLN A 69 -8.06 -15.23 -15.80
CA GLN A 69 -8.40 -15.21 -17.23
C GLN A 69 -9.45 -14.12 -17.54
N ALA A 70 -10.45 -13.95 -16.67
CA ALA A 70 -11.46 -12.91 -16.82
C ALA A 70 -10.86 -11.49 -16.79
N GLU A 71 -9.89 -11.24 -15.92
CA GLU A 71 -9.17 -9.95 -15.90
C GLU A 71 -8.41 -9.72 -17.20
N VAL A 72 -7.73 -10.74 -17.73
CA VAL A 72 -7.00 -10.65 -19.00
C VAL A 72 -7.94 -10.45 -20.19
N GLU A 73 -9.10 -11.12 -20.21
CA GLU A 73 -10.12 -10.94 -21.24
C GLU A 73 -10.70 -9.53 -21.23
N ALA A 74 -10.95 -8.98 -20.03
CA ALA A 74 -11.47 -7.63 -19.84
C ALA A 74 -10.49 -6.51 -20.23
N ILE A 75 -9.18 -6.80 -20.33
CA ILE A 75 -8.20 -5.81 -20.82
C ILE A 75 -8.51 -5.48 -22.28
N LYS A 76 -8.82 -4.21 -22.55
CA LYS A 76 -8.96 -3.71 -23.92
C LYS A 76 -7.59 -3.75 -24.60
N SER A 77 -7.52 -4.45 -25.74
CA SER A 77 -6.34 -4.56 -26.60
C SER A 77 -6.03 -3.26 -27.33
#